data_AF-A0A920FKJ2-F1
#
_entry.id   AF-A0A920FKJ2-F1
#
_cell.length_a   1.000
_cell.length_b   1.000
_cell.length_c   1.000
_cell.angle_alpha   90.00
_cell.angle_beta   90.00
_cell.angle_gamma   90.00
#
_symmetry.space_group_name_H-M   'P 1'
#
loop_
_entity.id
_entity.type
_entity.pdbx_description
1 polymer ?
#
loop_
_entity_poly.entity_id
_entity_poly.type
_entity_poly.pdbx_seq_one_letter_code
_entity_poly.pdbx_strand_id
1 'polypeptide(L)'
;MTINLKPDFLITKPEKLNLDCAIVLNGEDFNPPHVGLLLGNKYYSCTVNGLKLGFSFTQFFQILSRKKQKVVIFNTSLNLDKKLVESVFVEYQNLGVDYSCYKPLKMCFELVKNKPINAEFVYELIELLTVENNITATYHFGFDLISNNKLVEIPRYNKQDVVNCINNAKIELERKIKTAVY
;
A
#
# COMPACT_ATOMS: atom_id res chain seq x y z
N MET A 1 1.19 -16.38 -11.97
CA MET A 1 0.46 -15.44 -12.85
C MET A 1 0.58 -14.06 -12.20
N THR A 2 1.08 -13.06 -12.92
CA THR A 2 1.33 -11.69 -12.43
C THR A 2 0.26 -10.75 -12.99
N ILE A 3 -0.01 -9.64 -12.31
CA ILE A 3 -0.73 -8.50 -12.90
C ILE A 3 0.31 -7.61 -13.58
N ASN A 4 0.08 -7.33 -14.85
CA ASN A 4 0.90 -6.40 -15.60
C ASN A 4 0.21 -5.04 -15.67
N LEU A 5 0.82 -4.03 -15.09
CA LEU A 5 0.28 -2.67 -15.10
C LEU A 5 1.22 -1.76 -15.84
N LYS A 6 0.65 -0.96 -16.76
CA LYS A 6 1.39 0.11 -17.42
C LYS A 6 1.27 1.34 -16.53
N PRO A 7 2.35 1.77 -15.85
CA PRO A 7 2.25 2.96 -15.04
C PRO A 7 2.20 4.20 -15.93
N ASP A 8 1.34 5.15 -15.59
CA ASP A 8 1.08 6.34 -16.40
C ASP A 8 2.11 7.45 -16.12
N PHE A 9 2.52 7.58 -14.84
CA PHE A 9 3.28 8.74 -14.39
C PHE A 9 4.44 8.36 -13.45
N LEU A 10 5.65 8.84 -13.76
CA LEU A 10 6.79 8.76 -12.85
C LEU A 10 6.64 9.78 -11.72
N ILE A 11 6.80 9.34 -10.47
CA ILE A 11 6.82 10.22 -9.31
C ILE A 11 8.17 10.93 -9.24
N THR A 12 8.19 12.18 -9.68
CA THR A 12 9.37 13.06 -9.62
C THR A 12 9.28 14.12 -8.52
N LYS A 13 8.06 14.50 -8.14
CA LYS A 13 7.75 15.58 -7.18
C LYS A 13 6.64 15.13 -6.22
N PRO A 14 6.95 14.30 -5.20
CA PRO A 14 5.95 13.73 -4.29
C PRO A 14 5.17 14.80 -3.51
N GLU A 15 5.71 16.00 -3.33
CA GLU A 15 5.03 17.14 -2.72
C GLU A 15 3.87 17.70 -3.56
N LYS A 16 3.86 17.40 -4.87
CA LYS A 16 2.79 17.78 -5.79
C LYS A 16 1.71 16.71 -5.96
N LEU A 17 1.92 15.51 -5.40
CA LEU A 17 0.89 14.48 -5.39
C LEU A 17 -0.19 14.87 -4.38
N ASN A 18 -1.36 15.22 -4.90
CA ASN A 18 -2.57 15.40 -4.13
C ASN A 18 -3.65 14.52 -4.75
N LEU A 19 -3.77 13.30 -4.23
CA LEU A 19 -4.62 12.24 -4.78
C LEU A 19 -5.82 12.02 -3.87
N ASP A 20 -7.05 12.10 -4.38
CA ASP A 20 -8.26 12.03 -3.55
C ASP A 20 -8.31 10.74 -2.73
N CYS A 21 -8.08 9.59 -3.37
CA CYS A 21 -7.95 8.30 -2.72
C CYS A 21 -7.07 7.38 -3.56
N ALA A 22 -5.97 6.90 -2.99
CA ALA A 22 -5.06 6.01 -3.71
C ALA A 22 -4.52 4.85 -2.88
N ILE A 23 -4.41 3.68 -3.51
CA ILE A 23 -3.72 2.53 -2.95
C ILE A 23 -2.23 2.71 -3.19
N VAL A 24 -1.41 2.59 -2.14
CA VAL A 24 0.05 2.62 -2.24
C VAL A 24 0.59 1.23 -1.98
N LEU A 25 1.35 0.72 -2.94
CA LEU A 25 2.14 -0.49 -2.79
C LEU A 25 3.61 -0.12 -2.73
N ASN A 26 4.34 -0.69 -1.78
CA ASN A 26 5.80 -0.58 -1.74
C ASN A 26 6.46 -1.88 -1.30
N GLY A 27 7.61 -2.17 -1.89
CA GLY A 27 8.35 -3.40 -1.68
C GLY A 27 9.36 -3.60 -2.80
N GLU A 28 10.32 -4.50 -2.60
CA GLU A 28 11.35 -4.76 -3.60
C GLU A 28 10.78 -5.54 -4.80
N ASP A 29 10.02 -6.61 -4.51
CA ASP A 29 9.44 -7.51 -5.51
C ASP A 29 7.91 -7.60 -5.45
N PHE A 30 7.27 -6.76 -4.63
CA PHE A 30 5.83 -6.77 -4.40
C PHE A 30 5.27 -8.16 -4.01
N ASN A 31 6.07 -8.99 -3.32
CA ASN A 31 5.69 -10.35 -2.93
C ASN A 31 5.87 -10.64 -1.42
N PRO A 32 4.81 -10.50 -0.62
CA PRO A 32 3.71 -9.57 -0.81
C PRO A 32 4.17 -8.12 -0.59
N PRO A 33 3.51 -7.12 -1.19
CA PRO A 33 3.86 -5.73 -0.99
C PRO A 33 3.37 -5.26 0.38
N HIS A 34 4.01 -4.21 0.91
CA HIS A 34 3.36 -3.40 1.93
C HIS A 34 2.24 -2.57 1.27
N VAL A 35 1.08 -2.54 1.91
CA VAL A 35 -0.11 -1.84 1.44
C VAL A 35 -0.41 -0.67 2.37
N GLY A 36 -0.64 0.50 1.78
CA GLY A 36 -1.16 1.66 2.49
C GLY A 36 -2.20 2.41 1.66
N LEU A 37 -2.85 3.37 2.30
CA LEU A 37 -3.83 4.27 1.71
C LEU A 37 -3.28 5.69 1.71
N LEU A 38 -3.52 6.43 0.64
CA LEU A 38 -3.16 7.84 0.50
C LEU A 38 -4.44 8.65 0.27
N LEU A 39 -4.70 9.63 1.13
CA LEU A 39 -5.73 10.66 0.95
C LEU A 39 -5.06 12.04 0.89
N GLY A 40 -5.18 12.74 -0.23
CA GLY A 40 -4.37 13.90 -0.56
C GLY A 40 -2.87 13.58 -0.51
N ASN A 41 -2.15 14.19 0.45
CA ASN A 41 -0.74 13.94 0.77
C ASN A 41 -0.57 13.27 2.16
N LYS A 42 -1.62 12.56 2.63
CA LYS A 42 -1.66 11.92 3.94
C LYS A 42 -1.70 10.40 3.78
N TYR A 43 -0.69 9.74 4.32
CA TYR A 43 -0.47 8.31 4.23
C TYR A 43 -0.94 7.59 5.49
N TYR A 44 -1.65 6.48 5.27
CA TYR A 44 -2.21 5.62 6.30
C TYR A 44 -1.74 4.18 6.07
N SER A 45 -1.10 3.57 7.06
CA SER A 45 -0.74 2.15 6.99
C SER A 45 -0.54 1.52 8.37
N CYS A 46 -0.88 0.24 8.49
CA CYS A 46 -0.55 -0.56 9.65
C CYS A 46 0.75 -1.33 9.39
N THR A 47 1.70 -1.30 10.31
CA THR A 47 2.95 -2.08 10.23
C THR A 47 3.21 -2.83 11.53
N VAL A 48 4.12 -3.79 11.52
CA VAL A 48 4.56 -4.46 12.76
C VAL A 48 5.20 -3.47 13.74
N ASN A 49 5.73 -2.35 13.22
CA ASN A 49 6.31 -1.25 14.00
C ASN A 49 5.26 -0.25 14.50
N GLY A 50 3.98 -0.55 14.32
CA GLY A 50 2.87 0.32 14.70
C GLY A 50 2.19 1.00 13.51
N LEU A 51 1.34 1.96 13.85
CA LEU A 51 0.39 2.58 12.95
C LEU A 51 0.91 3.93 12.44
N LYS A 52 0.77 4.17 11.13
CA LYS A 52 0.92 5.50 10.52
C LYS A 52 -0.48 6.04 10.23
N LEU A 53 -0.89 7.09 10.94
CA LEU A 53 -2.12 7.83 10.69
C LEU A 53 -1.79 9.22 10.17
N GLY A 54 -2.24 9.54 8.96
CA GLY A 54 -2.09 10.87 8.39
C GLY A 54 -0.63 11.33 8.26
N PHE A 55 0.30 10.39 8.09
CA PHE A 55 1.72 10.70 7.96
C PHE A 55 1.98 11.42 6.63
N SER A 56 2.90 12.39 6.58
CA SER A 56 3.19 13.10 5.33
C SER A 56 3.73 12.13 4.27
N PHE A 57 3.03 12.00 3.14
CA PHE A 57 3.48 11.10 2.08
C PHE A 57 4.80 11.59 1.47
N THR A 58 5.01 12.91 1.38
CA THR A 58 6.32 13.46 0.98
C THR A 58 7.46 12.97 1.86
N GLN A 59 7.29 13.00 3.19
CA GLN A 59 8.31 12.50 4.13
C GLN A 59 8.48 10.98 4.01
N PHE A 60 7.37 10.25 3.84
CA PHE A 60 7.40 8.80 3.66
C PHE A 60 8.15 8.41 2.39
N PHE A 61 7.86 9.10 1.29
CA PHE A 61 8.49 8.88 0.00
C PHE A 61 10.00 9.10 0.06
N GLN A 62 10.48 10.11 0.80
CA GLN A 62 11.92 10.31 1.02
C GLN A 62 12.56 9.12 1.76
N ILE A 63 11.84 8.48 2.68
CA ILE A 63 12.33 7.25 3.34
C ILE A 63 12.42 6.11 2.32
N LEU A 64 11.36 5.90 1.52
CA LEU A 64 11.32 4.85 0.50
C LEU A 64 12.42 5.04 -0.55
N SER A 65 12.61 6.27 -1.02
CA SER A 65 13.64 6.64 -1.98
C SER A 65 15.05 6.38 -1.46
N ARG A 66 15.36 6.76 -0.21
CA ARG A 66 16.66 6.46 0.41
C ARG A 66 16.92 4.96 0.54
N LYS A 67 15.87 4.19 0.80
CA LYS A 67 15.94 2.72 0.84
C LYS A 67 15.88 2.06 -0.54
N LYS A 68 15.82 2.83 -1.61
CA LYS A 68 15.65 2.34 -3.00
C LYS A 68 14.44 1.40 -3.15
N GLN A 69 13.40 1.59 -2.34
CA GLN A 69 12.19 0.78 -2.43
C GLN A 69 11.35 1.23 -3.62
N LYS A 70 10.87 0.25 -4.39
CA LYS A 70 9.92 0.49 -5.48
C LYS A 70 8.56 0.86 -4.89
N VAL A 71 7.85 1.75 -5.58
CA VAL A 71 6.54 2.24 -5.17
C VAL A 71 5.61 2.29 -6.38
N VAL A 72 4.39 1.79 -6.21
CA VAL A 72 3.31 1.95 -7.19
C VAL A 72 2.11 2.53 -6.46
N ILE A 73 1.45 3.52 -7.07
CA ILE A 73 0.27 4.16 -6.52
C ILE A 73 -0.87 4.03 -7.52
N PHE A 74 -2.00 3.52 -7.08
CA PHE A 74 -3.23 3.41 -7.87
C PHE A 74 -4.20 4.47 -7.38
N ASN A 75 -4.31 5.58 -8.11
CA ASN A 75 -5.33 6.58 -7.82
C ASN A 75 -6.70 6.02 -8.19
N THR A 76 -7.68 6.28 -7.34
CA THR A 76 -9.03 5.78 -7.49
C THR A 76 -10.04 6.92 -7.60
N SER A 77 -11.20 6.63 -8.18
CA SER A 77 -12.37 7.52 -8.18
C SER A 77 -13.17 7.47 -6.87
N LEU A 78 -12.74 6.67 -5.88
CA LEU A 78 -13.45 6.53 -4.62
C LEU A 78 -13.24 7.79 -3.76
N ASN A 79 -14.29 8.22 -3.08
CA ASN A 79 -14.23 9.37 -2.19
C ASN A 79 -14.32 8.91 -0.74
N LEU A 80 -13.18 8.89 -0.04
CA LEU A 80 -13.11 8.48 1.36
C LEU A 80 -13.06 9.69 2.28
N ASP A 81 -13.90 9.67 3.31
CA ASP A 81 -13.80 10.63 4.40
C ASP A 81 -12.58 10.32 5.29
N LYS A 82 -11.88 11.38 5.70
CA LYS A 82 -10.69 11.25 6.54
C LYS A 82 -11.00 10.61 7.90
N LYS A 83 -12.09 11.00 8.56
CA LYS A 83 -12.42 10.48 9.90
C LYS A 83 -12.76 9.00 9.83
N LEU A 84 -13.47 8.59 8.79
CA LEU A 84 -13.72 7.16 8.49
C LEU A 84 -12.41 6.37 8.35
N VAL A 85 -11.47 6.89 7.56
CA VAL A 85 -10.18 6.21 7.37
C VAL A 85 -9.42 6.11 8.68
N GLU A 86 -9.32 7.21 9.44
CA GLU A 86 -8.63 7.20 10.72
C GLU A 86 -9.29 6.23 11.71
N SER A 87 -10.62 6.20 11.81
CA SER A 87 -11.32 5.27 12.71
C SER A 87 -11.06 3.82 12.33
N VAL A 88 -11.16 3.48 11.04
CA VAL A 88 -10.89 2.13 10.55
C VAL A 88 -9.44 1.75 10.86
N PHE A 89 -8.45 2.56 10.50
CA PHE A 89 -7.04 2.21 10.73
C PHE A 89 -6.68 2.05 12.21
N VAL A 90 -7.31 2.81 13.12
CA VAL A 90 -7.15 2.64 14.57
C VAL A 90 -7.64 1.27 15.05
N GLU A 91 -8.76 0.77 14.52
CA GLU A 91 -9.27 -0.57 14.88
C GLU A 91 -8.27 -1.68 14.54
N TYR A 92 -7.44 -1.48 13.51
CA TYR A 92 -6.41 -2.41 13.07
C TYR A 92 -4.98 -2.01 13.52
N GLN A 93 -4.84 -1.16 14.55
CA GLN A 93 -3.54 -0.61 14.98
C GLN A 93 -2.50 -1.70 15.34
N ASN A 94 -2.96 -2.79 15.95
CA ASN A 94 -2.12 -3.92 16.32
C ASN A 94 -2.23 -4.96 15.21
N LEU A 95 -1.26 -5.04 14.29
CA LEU A 95 -1.27 -6.14 13.31
C LEU A 95 -1.22 -7.49 14.04
N GLY A 96 -2.36 -8.18 14.05
CA GLY A 96 -2.55 -9.49 14.67
C GLY A 96 -2.10 -10.64 13.77
N VAL A 97 -2.34 -11.86 14.25
CA VAL A 97 -2.17 -13.08 13.43
C VAL A 97 -3.20 -13.11 12.29
N ASP A 98 -4.36 -12.47 12.49
CA ASP A 98 -5.54 -12.69 11.65
C ASP A 98 -5.74 -11.64 10.54
N TYR A 99 -4.90 -10.59 10.48
CA TYR A 99 -5.04 -9.56 9.45
C TYR A 99 -3.72 -8.85 9.10
N SER A 100 -3.61 -8.52 7.82
CA SER A 100 -2.48 -7.79 7.25
C SER A 100 -2.80 -6.31 7.07
N CYS A 101 -1.78 -5.52 6.68
CA CYS A 101 -1.91 -4.10 6.34
C CYS A 101 -2.97 -3.80 5.25
N TYR A 102 -3.38 -4.80 4.46
CA TYR A 102 -4.43 -4.67 3.46
C TYR A 102 -5.85 -4.59 4.05
N LYS A 103 -6.10 -5.27 5.18
CA LYS A 103 -7.44 -5.38 5.78
C LYS A 103 -8.12 -4.02 6.07
N PRO A 104 -7.46 -3.04 6.72
CA PRO A 104 -8.07 -1.73 6.94
C PRO A 104 -8.40 -0.98 5.64
N LEU A 105 -7.53 -1.09 4.62
CA LEU A 105 -7.80 -0.50 3.31
C LEU A 105 -9.04 -1.11 2.67
N LYS A 106 -9.13 -2.45 2.66
CA LYS A 106 -10.31 -3.16 2.16
C LYS A 106 -11.58 -2.72 2.88
N MET A 107 -11.53 -2.62 4.21
CA MET A 107 -12.68 -2.19 5.03
C MET A 107 -13.14 -0.77 4.65
N CYS A 108 -12.22 0.18 4.46
CA CYS A 108 -12.56 1.53 3.99
C CYS A 108 -13.32 1.47 2.66
N PHE A 109 -12.89 0.60 1.74
CA PHE A 109 -13.47 0.47 0.41
C PHE A 109 -14.83 -0.24 0.44
N GLU A 110 -15.02 -1.21 1.33
CA GLU A 110 -16.32 -1.86 1.56
C GLU A 110 -17.35 -0.88 2.13
N LEU A 111 -16.94 -0.05 3.10
CA LEU A 111 -17.80 0.96 3.72
C LEU A 111 -18.24 2.03 2.72
N VAL A 112 -17.32 2.57 1.90
CA VAL A 112 -17.67 3.60 0.92
C VAL A 112 -18.53 3.06 -0.23
N LYS A 113 -18.32 1.81 -0.63
CA LYS A 113 -19.14 1.16 -1.68
C LYS A 113 -20.45 0.58 -1.13
N ASN A 114 -20.64 0.59 0.18
CA ASN A 114 -21.76 -0.04 0.87
C ASN A 114 -22.01 -1.49 0.42
N LYS A 115 -20.93 -2.25 0.18
CA LYS A 115 -21.00 -3.66 -0.24
C LYS A 115 -19.71 -4.40 0.15
N PRO A 116 -19.79 -5.71 0.46
CA PRO A 116 -18.59 -6.51 0.64
C PRO A 116 -17.78 -6.61 -0.67
N ILE A 117 -16.46 -6.67 -0.55
CA ILE A 117 -15.54 -6.80 -1.68
C ILE A 117 -14.95 -8.20 -1.68
N ASN A 118 -15.17 -8.95 -2.75
CA ASN A 118 -14.60 -10.29 -2.92
C ASN A 118 -13.14 -10.24 -3.44
N ALA A 119 -12.25 -9.65 -2.64
CA ALA A 119 -10.81 -9.65 -2.87
C ALA A 119 -10.10 -9.99 -1.56
N GLU A 120 -9.42 -11.13 -1.53
CA GLU A 120 -8.64 -11.59 -0.39
C GLU A 120 -7.29 -10.86 -0.32
N PHE A 121 -6.73 -10.51 -1.48
CA PHE A 121 -5.45 -9.83 -1.61
C PHE A 121 -5.55 -8.51 -2.38
N VAL A 122 -4.52 -7.67 -2.26
CA VAL A 122 -4.54 -6.35 -2.90
C VAL A 122 -4.48 -6.44 -4.42
N TYR A 123 -3.85 -7.48 -4.97
CA TYR A 123 -3.79 -7.71 -6.41
C TYR A 123 -5.21 -7.99 -6.97
N GLU A 124 -6.03 -8.78 -6.26
CA GLU A 124 -7.45 -9.00 -6.61
C GLU A 124 -8.26 -7.71 -6.51
N LEU A 125 -8.00 -6.89 -5.47
CA LEU A 125 -8.67 -5.60 -5.34
C LEU A 125 -8.37 -4.70 -6.54
N ILE A 126 -7.11 -4.63 -6.96
CA ILE A 126 -6.68 -3.81 -8.11
C ILE A 126 -7.33 -4.30 -9.40
N GLU A 127 -7.39 -5.62 -9.64
CA GLU A 127 -8.11 -6.20 -10.79
C GLU A 127 -9.58 -5.80 -10.78
N LEU A 128 -10.27 -5.97 -9.64
CA LEU A 128 -11.68 -5.59 -9.51
C LEU A 128 -11.90 -4.11 -9.78
N LEU A 129 -11.09 -3.23 -9.20
CA LEU A 129 -11.19 -1.78 -9.42
C LEU A 129 -10.89 -1.39 -10.86
N THR A 130 -10.01 -2.12 -11.53
CA THR A 130 -9.69 -1.88 -12.94
C THR A 130 -10.88 -2.24 -13.83
N VAL A 131 -11.51 -3.40 -13.61
CA VAL A 131 -12.73 -3.82 -14.32
C VAL A 131 -13.90 -2.89 -14.06
N GLU A 132 -14.02 -2.35 -12.84
CA GLU A 132 -15.04 -1.37 -12.48
C GLU A 132 -14.72 0.07 -12.96
N ASN A 133 -13.62 0.29 -13.70
CA ASN A 133 -13.13 1.61 -14.12
C ASN A 133 -12.93 2.61 -12.95
N ASN A 134 -12.59 2.09 -11.77
CA ASN A 134 -12.35 2.87 -10.56
C ASN A 134 -10.88 3.30 -10.42
N ILE A 135 -9.93 2.73 -11.17
CA ILE A 135 -8.54 3.21 -11.22
C ILE A 135 -8.45 4.33 -12.25
N THR A 136 -8.10 5.54 -11.80
CA THR A 136 -8.08 6.74 -12.66
C THR A 136 -6.69 7.12 -13.15
N ALA A 137 -5.65 6.72 -12.42
CA ALA A 137 -4.24 6.92 -12.81
C ALA A 137 -3.33 6.00 -12.00
N THR A 138 -2.21 5.60 -12.60
CA THR A 138 -1.16 4.82 -11.92
C THR A 138 0.16 5.59 -11.90
N TYR A 139 0.76 5.72 -10.71
CA TYR A 139 2.05 6.38 -10.52
C TYR A 139 3.10 5.36 -10.08
N HIS A 140 4.37 5.61 -10.40
CA HIS A 140 5.45 4.70 -10.03
C HIS A 140 6.75 5.41 -9.62
N PHE A 141 7.59 4.72 -8.85
CA PHE A 141 8.95 5.15 -8.50
C PHE A 141 9.88 3.95 -8.30
N GLY A 142 11.18 4.13 -8.62
CA GLY A 142 12.22 3.13 -8.36
C GLY A 142 12.29 2.01 -9.39
N PHE A 143 11.59 2.15 -10.52
CA PHE A 143 11.65 1.23 -11.64
C PHE A 143 12.54 1.78 -12.74
N ASP A 144 13.42 0.94 -13.27
CA ASP A 144 14.25 1.26 -14.44
C ASP A 144 13.46 1.06 -15.74
N LEU A 145 12.41 1.88 -15.88
CA LEU A 145 11.58 1.95 -17.08
C LEU A 145 12.23 2.92 -18.05
N ILE A 146 13.36 2.49 -18.65
CA ILE A 146 14.06 3.23 -19.71
C ILE A 146 13.15 3.44 -20.95
N SER A 147 12.02 2.72 -21.02
CA SER A 147 10.95 2.95 -21.99
C SER A 147 9.59 2.81 -21.32
N ASN A 148 8.61 3.64 -21.73
CA ASN A 148 7.20 3.59 -21.30
C ASN A 148 6.46 2.27 -21.64
N ASN A 149 7.16 1.21 -22.03
CA ASN A 149 6.60 -0.08 -22.44
C ASN A 149 6.88 -1.22 -21.45
N LYS A 150 7.71 -1.02 -20.42
CA LYS A 150 7.90 -2.04 -19.39
C LYS A 150 6.73 -2.01 -18.40
N LEU A 151 6.09 -3.17 -18.22
CA LEU A 151 4.99 -3.36 -17.29
C LEU A 151 5.55 -3.52 -15.88
N VAL A 152 4.86 -2.94 -14.91
CA VAL A 152 5.07 -3.26 -13.50
C VAL A 152 4.35 -4.57 -13.23
N GLU A 153 5.12 -5.58 -12.85
CA GLU A 153 4.60 -6.88 -12.45
C GLU A 153 4.26 -6.86 -10.96
N ILE A 154 3.00 -7.12 -10.62
CA ILE A 154 2.58 -7.44 -9.26
C ILE A 154 2.36 -8.96 -9.19
N PRO A 155 3.19 -9.71 -8.47
CA PRO A 155 3.01 -11.14 -8.33
C PRO A 155 1.78 -11.46 -7.48
N ARG A 156 1.13 -12.57 -7.82
CA ARG A 156 0.16 -13.19 -6.95
C ARG A 156 0.88 -13.94 -5.83
N TYR A 157 0.31 -13.87 -4.65
CA TYR A 157 0.84 -14.46 -3.42
C TYR A 157 -0.31 -15.02 -2.59
N ASN A 158 -0.01 -15.87 -1.62
CA ASN A 158 -1.00 -16.54 -0.78
C ASN A 158 -0.93 -16.07 0.68
N LYS A 159 -1.81 -16.61 1.53
CA LYS A 159 -1.85 -16.29 2.97
C LYS A 159 -0.54 -16.61 3.68
N GLN A 160 0.12 -17.72 3.35
CA GLN A 160 1.38 -18.13 3.96
C GLN A 160 2.49 -17.13 3.66
N ASP A 161 2.54 -16.60 2.43
CA ASP A 161 3.50 -15.56 2.05
C ASP A 161 3.31 -14.29 2.90
N VAL A 162 2.06 -13.89 3.12
CA VAL A 162 1.71 -12.75 4.00
C VAL A 162 2.13 -13.00 5.44
N VAL A 163 1.83 -14.18 5.98
CA VAL A 163 2.21 -14.57 7.36
C VAL A 163 3.73 -14.57 7.52
N ASN A 164 4.46 -15.14 6.55
CA ASN A 164 5.92 -15.20 6.56
C ASN A 164 6.54 -13.79 6.61
N CYS A 165 6.03 -12.86 5.80
CA CYS A 165 6.51 -11.48 5.80
C CYS A 165 6.23 -10.75 7.11
N ILE A 166 5.06 -10.94 7.71
CA ILE A 166 4.73 -10.35 9.03
C ILE A 166 5.67 -10.92 10.11
N ASN A 167 5.89 -12.23 10.12
CA ASN A 167 6.76 -12.88 11.10
C ASN A 167 8.22 -12.44 10.96
N ASN A 168 8.74 -12.37 9.75
CA ASN A 168 10.10 -11.88 9.50
C ASN A 168 10.27 -10.43 9.97
N ALA A 169 9.27 -9.57 9.73
CA ALA A 169 9.31 -8.19 10.19
C ALA A 169 9.25 -8.08 11.73
N LYS A 170 8.50 -8.96 12.42
CA LYS A 170 8.49 -9.05 13.89
C LYS A 170 9.87 -9.46 14.43
N ILE A 171 10.49 -10.48 13.85
CA ILE A 171 11.85 -10.93 14.23
C ILE A 171 12.87 -9.79 14.07
N GLU A 172 12.79 -9.04 12.97
CA GLU A 172 13.69 -7.90 12.73
C GLU A 172 13.47 -6.78 13.74
N LEU A 173 12.21 -6.48 14.09
CA LEU A 173 11.88 -5.51 15.12
C LEU A 173 12.43 -5.92 16.50
N GLU A 174 12.25 -7.18 16.89
CA GLU A 174 12.81 -7.72 18.14
C GLU A 174 14.33 -7.62 18.20
N ARG A 175 15.02 -7.91 17.08
CA ARG A 175 16.47 -7.75 16.98
C ARG A 175 16.89 -6.30 17.18
N LYS A 176 16.20 -5.35 16.53
CA LYS A 176 16.47 -3.90 16.65
C LYS A 176 16.27 -3.40 18.08
N ILE A 177 15.21 -3.83 18.74
CA ILE A 177 14.94 -3.49 20.14
C ILE A 177 16.07 -4.01 21.03
N LYS A 178 16.49 -5.27 20.85
CA LYS A 178 17.61 -5.84 21.62
C LYS A 178 18.91 -5.06 21.42
N THR A 179 19.25 -4.69 20.19
CA THR A 179 20.48 -3.93 19.90
C THR A 179 20.46 -2.48 20.38
N ALA A 180 19.29 -1.87 20.57
CA ALA A 180 19.15 -0.48 21.01
C ALA A 180 19.21 -0.32 22.55
N VAL A 181 19.12 -1.43 23.28
CA VAL A 181 19.15 -1.47 24.76
C VAL A 181 20.58 -1.73 25.27
N TYR A 182 21.54 -1.96 24.37
CA TYR A 182 22.99 -2.03 24.64
C TYR A 182 23.70 -0.81 24.03
#